data_AF-A0A251R6L5-F1
#
_entry.id   AF-A0A251R6L5-F1
#
_cell.length_a   1.000
_cell.length_b   1.000
_cell.length_c   1.000
_cell.angle_alpha   90.00
_cell.angle_beta   90.00
_cell.angle_gamma   90.00
#
_symmetry.space_group_name_H-M   'P 1'
#
loop_
_entity.id
_entity.type
_entity.pdbx_description
1 polymer ?
#
loop_
_entity_poly.entity_id
_entity_poly.type
_entity_poly.pdbx_seq_one_letter_code
_entity_poly.pdbx_strand_id
1 'polypeptide(L)'
;MTVILNRPFPSLAAPNRRITKSRPSTPPSISCFNPKHSFKRDYTSVMIVPTGIGAAIGGYAGDALPVARTLSSVVDCLITHPNVLNAAMLYWPMPNALYVEGYALDRFAEGSWGLMPVHQNRVGLVLDSGIEEELRVRHLQVADAARASLGLPVVEYVVTDTPLQVEKWIDPKSGQSTGRIKHPDSLLRAVQALLKRSQVNAIAVVGRFTDDDDVQDTDDYRKGMGIDLLAGVEAVISHLVVKEFQIPCAHAPALSPLPLSPSLCPKSAAEELGYTFLPCVLAGLSNAPQYLVKNSESENGCILASDVDSVILPVDAFGGDGVLAFARSKRNKPLIIAVEENETVLDDTPDKVGVEAEVRQCCNPTQSNVLEKMLMISQ
;
A
#
# COMPACT_ATOMS: atom_id res chain seq x y z
N MET A 1 -18.96 19.60 18.55
CA MET A 1 -18.54 20.98 18.25
C MET A 1 -17.91 20.97 16.88
N THR A 2 -18.58 21.56 15.89
CA THR A 2 -18.14 21.57 14.49
C THR A 2 -17.17 22.74 14.28
N VAL A 3 -15.88 22.47 14.18
CA VAL A 3 -14.90 23.50 13.82
C VAL A 3 -14.86 23.58 12.30
N ILE A 4 -15.51 24.61 11.75
CA ILE A 4 -15.44 24.96 10.34
C ILE A 4 -14.09 25.65 10.10
N LEU A 5 -13.16 24.98 9.42
CA LEU A 5 -11.91 25.57 8.95
C LEU A 5 -12.22 26.49 7.74
N ASN A 6 -12.55 27.75 8.02
CA ASN A 6 -12.63 28.80 7.00
C ASN A 6 -11.62 29.89 7.31
N ARG A 7 -10.49 29.89 6.57
CA ARG A 7 -9.75 31.13 6.26
C ARG A 7 -9.20 31.06 4.84
N PRO A 8 -9.77 31.81 3.88
CA PRO A 8 -9.08 32.14 2.64
C PRO A 8 -8.07 33.28 2.90
N PHE A 9 -6.88 33.19 2.31
CA PHE A 9 -5.89 34.27 2.31
C PHE A 9 -6.32 35.43 1.38
N PRO A 10 -5.83 36.67 1.62
CA PRO A 10 -6.37 37.87 0.99
C PRO A 10 -5.92 38.02 -0.47
N SER A 11 -6.89 38.31 -1.34
CA SER A 11 -6.67 38.75 -2.71
C SER A 11 -5.97 40.12 -2.73
N LEU A 12 -4.71 40.15 -3.16
CA LEU A 12 -4.04 41.39 -3.54
C LEU A 12 -4.50 41.79 -4.94
N ALA A 13 -5.44 42.74 -5.01
CA ALA A 13 -5.75 43.45 -6.23
C ALA A 13 -4.58 44.38 -6.60
N ALA A 14 -3.87 44.07 -7.69
CA ALA A 14 -2.88 44.96 -8.29
C ALA A 14 -3.50 45.71 -9.48
N PRO A 15 -3.26 47.03 -9.64
CA PRO A 15 -3.87 47.82 -10.70
C PRO A 15 -3.21 47.61 -12.07
N ASN A 16 -4.06 47.55 -13.10
CA ASN A 16 -3.70 47.46 -14.52
C ASN A 16 -2.74 48.57 -14.95
N ARG A 17 -1.51 48.21 -15.31
CA ARG A 17 -0.62 49.06 -16.13
C ARG A 17 -0.09 48.23 -17.30
N ARG A 18 -0.65 48.46 -18.50
CA ARG A 18 -0.17 47.88 -19.76
C ARG A 18 1.22 48.43 -20.07
N ILE A 19 2.23 47.57 -20.01
CA ILE A 19 3.54 47.80 -20.63
C ILE A 19 3.77 46.64 -21.60
N THR A 20 3.73 46.93 -22.89
CA THR A 20 4.11 46.02 -23.97
C THR A 20 5.63 45.82 -23.96
N LYS A 21 6.09 44.63 -23.54
CA LYS A 21 7.46 44.16 -23.80
C LYS A 21 7.39 42.91 -24.67
N SER A 22 8.18 42.91 -25.75
CA SER A 22 8.34 41.83 -26.70
C SER A 22 8.87 40.56 -26.01
N ARG A 23 8.26 39.43 -26.35
CA ARG A 23 8.54 38.09 -25.81
C ARG A 23 9.72 37.48 -26.59
N PRO A 24 10.80 37.01 -25.94
CA PRO A 24 11.74 36.12 -26.61
C PRO A 24 11.10 34.75 -26.82
N SER A 25 11.41 34.12 -27.94
CA SER A 25 10.97 32.77 -28.30
C SER A 25 11.33 31.75 -27.22
N THR A 26 10.33 31.02 -26.74
CA THR A 26 10.47 29.83 -25.88
C THR A 26 11.36 28.78 -26.55
N PRO A 27 12.35 28.18 -25.86
CA PRO A 27 12.98 26.98 -26.37
C PRO A 27 11.96 25.83 -26.32
N PRO A 28 12.05 24.82 -27.22
CA PRO A 28 11.15 23.69 -27.17
C PRO A 28 11.39 22.93 -25.86
N SER A 29 10.31 22.70 -25.11
CA SER A 29 10.34 21.74 -24.01
C SER A 29 10.68 20.38 -24.61
N ILE A 30 11.86 19.85 -24.29
CA ILE A 30 12.16 18.44 -24.52
C ILE A 30 11.33 17.67 -23.50
N SER A 31 10.09 17.41 -23.90
CA SER A 31 9.26 16.39 -23.30
C SER A 31 9.76 15.07 -23.87
N CYS A 32 10.52 14.32 -23.07
CA CYS A 32 10.79 12.91 -23.33
C CYS A 32 9.51 12.10 -23.08
N PHE A 33 8.42 12.43 -23.78
CA PHE A 33 7.32 11.50 -23.96
C PHE A 33 7.82 10.51 -25.00
N ASN A 34 8.26 9.35 -24.53
CA ASN A 34 8.39 8.21 -25.42
C ASN A 34 6.95 7.89 -25.85
N PRO A 35 6.57 8.07 -27.12
CA PRO A 35 5.28 7.59 -27.56
C PRO A 35 5.32 6.08 -27.35
N LYS A 36 4.40 5.51 -26.57
CA LYS A 36 4.17 4.05 -26.53
C LYS A 36 3.65 3.62 -27.91
N HIS A 37 4.52 3.60 -28.90
CA HIS A 37 4.34 2.84 -30.13
C HIS A 37 4.68 1.40 -29.78
N SER A 38 3.71 0.65 -29.27
CA SER A 38 3.93 -0.76 -29.02
C SER A 38 2.82 -1.57 -29.69
N PHE A 39 3.20 -2.32 -30.72
CA PHE A 39 2.44 -3.46 -31.23
C PHE A 39 2.42 -4.63 -30.23
N LYS A 40 2.96 -4.44 -29.02
CA LYS A 40 3.03 -5.43 -27.93
C LYS A 40 2.31 -4.90 -26.69
N ARG A 41 1.61 -5.79 -25.98
CA ARG A 41 1.02 -5.47 -24.68
C ARG A 41 2.12 -5.20 -23.64
N ASP A 42 1.80 -4.37 -22.65
CA ASP A 42 2.67 -4.10 -21.49
C ASP A 42 2.95 -5.41 -20.73
N TYR A 43 4.20 -5.61 -20.29
CA TYR A 43 4.57 -6.71 -19.40
C TYR A 43 4.19 -6.36 -17.95
N THR A 44 3.22 -7.10 -17.40
CA THR A 44 2.63 -6.81 -16.09
C THR A 44 3.02 -7.86 -15.06
N SER A 45 3.67 -7.45 -13.98
CA SER A 45 4.05 -8.34 -12.88
C SER A 45 3.29 -8.01 -11.61
N VAL A 46 3.00 -9.03 -10.80
CA VAL A 46 2.48 -8.89 -9.45
C VAL A 46 3.58 -9.27 -8.45
N MET A 47 3.85 -8.41 -7.46
CA MET A 47 4.72 -8.73 -6.32
C MET A 47 3.87 -8.84 -5.06
N ILE A 48 3.93 -9.99 -4.39
CA ILE A 48 3.15 -10.30 -3.20
C ILE A 48 4.12 -10.62 -2.05
N VAL A 49 3.99 -9.90 -0.94
CA VAL A 49 4.58 -10.24 0.34
C VAL A 49 3.48 -10.20 1.39
N PRO A 50 2.84 -11.33 1.73
CA PRO A 50 1.68 -11.30 2.60
C PRO A 50 1.99 -10.65 3.94
N THR A 51 1.01 -9.92 4.45
CA THR A 51 1.15 -9.12 5.66
C THR A 51 1.17 -10.03 6.89
N GLY A 52 2.06 -9.76 7.85
CA GLY A 52 2.04 -10.42 9.16
C GLY A 52 2.64 -11.83 9.21
N ILE A 53 3.38 -12.24 8.18
CA ILE A 53 4.00 -13.59 8.12
C ILE A 53 5.51 -13.61 8.42
N GLY A 54 6.09 -12.46 8.80
CA GLY A 54 7.52 -12.37 9.12
C GLY A 54 8.46 -12.65 7.95
N ALA A 55 8.08 -12.23 6.73
CA ALA A 55 8.88 -12.46 5.53
C ALA A 55 10.30 -11.87 5.66
N ALA A 56 11.32 -12.62 5.23
CA ALA A 56 12.70 -12.15 5.26
C ALA A 56 12.92 -10.87 4.42
N ILE A 57 12.09 -10.63 3.41
CA ILE A 57 12.02 -9.41 2.61
C ILE A 57 10.55 -8.97 2.55
N GLY A 58 10.24 -7.80 3.09
CA GLY A 58 8.86 -7.26 3.15
C GLY A 58 8.11 -7.62 4.42
N GLY A 59 8.79 -8.20 5.41
CA GLY A 59 8.25 -8.45 6.74
C GLY A 59 8.35 -7.24 7.68
N TYR A 60 8.99 -6.15 7.25
CA TYR A 60 9.16 -4.92 8.02
C TYR A 60 8.69 -3.71 7.20
N ALA A 61 8.31 -2.62 7.88
CA ALA A 61 7.80 -1.44 7.19
C ALA A 61 8.84 -0.85 6.19
N GLY A 62 8.62 -1.12 4.90
CA GLY A 62 9.40 -0.55 3.80
C GLY A 62 10.60 -1.35 3.34
N ASP A 63 10.93 -2.48 3.94
CA ASP A 63 12.14 -3.23 3.59
C ASP A 63 12.01 -3.97 2.23
N ALA A 64 10.79 -4.18 1.74
CA ALA A 64 10.53 -4.64 0.36
C ALA A 64 10.56 -3.51 -0.70
N LEU A 65 10.56 -2.23 -0.31
CA LEU A 65 10.50 -1.12 -1.25
C LEU A 65 11.68 -1.11 -2.26
N PRO A 66 12.94 -1.40 -1.88
CA PRO A 66 14.03 -1.54 -2.84
C PRO A 66 13.83 -2.68 -3.86
N VAL A 67 13.20 -3.77 -3.45
CA VAL A 67 12.88 -4.90 -4.34
C VAL A 67 11.78 -4.51 -5.31
N ALA A 68 10.71 -3.88 -4.83
CA ALA A 68 9.65 -3.35 -5.68
C ALA A 68 10.19 -2.34 -6.72
N ARG A 69 11.12 -1.47 -6.31
CA ARG A 69 11.80 -0.53 -7.22
C ARG A 69 12.63 -1.23 -8.29
N THR A 70 13.32 -2.30 -7.92
CA THR A 70 14.12 -3.09 -8.86
C THR A 70 13.21 -3.77 -9.88
N LEU A 71 12.14 -4.43 -9.42
CA LEU A 71 11.13 -5.05 -10.29
C LEU A 71 10.47 -4.02 -11.20
N SER A 72 10.03 -2.88 -10.67
CA SER A 72 9.46 -1.76 -11.42
C SER A 72 10.38 -1.26 -12.54
N SER A 73 11.70 -1.43 -12.42
CA SER A 73 12.64 -1.01 -13.47
C SER A 73 12.73 -1.96 -14.68
N VAL A 74 12.21 -3.19 -14.55
CA VAL A 74 12.29 -4.24 -15.58
C VAL A 74 10.93 -4.69 -16.12
N VAL A 75 9.84 -4.11 -15.62
CA VAL A 75 8.45 -4.37 -16.05
C VAL A 75 7.78 -3.10 -16.53
N ASP A 76 6.78 -3.23 -17.41
CA ASP A 76 5.99 -2.07 -17.86
C ASP A 76 4.94 -1.66 -16.82
N CYS A 77 4.43 -2.62 -16.03
CA CYS A 77 3.51 -2.39 -14.93
C CYS A 77 3.81 -3.34 -13.75
N LEU A 78 3.98 -2.78 -12.55
CA LEU A 78 4.09 -3.54 -11.31
C LEU A 78 2.80 -3.38 -10.50
N ILE A 79 2.12 -4.47 -10.19
CA ILE A 79 1.02 -4.50 -9.24
C ILE A 79 1.55 -5.01 -7.91
N THR A 80 1.33 -4.27 -6.82
CA THR A 80 1.69 -4.72 -5.48
C THR A 80 0.81 -4.02 -4.44
N HIS A 81 1.04 -4.27 -3.16
CA HIS A 81 0.12 -3.90 -2.10
C HIS A 81 0.76 -3.01 -1.03
N PRO A 82 -0.05 -2.35 -0.17
CA PRO A 82 0.42 -1.45 0.88
C PRO A 82 1.64 -1.94 1.65
N ASN A 83 1.63 -3.19 2.14
CA ASN A 83 2.73 -3.75 2.93
C ASN A 83 4.11 -3.74 2.22
N VAL A 84 4.14 -3.78 0.89
CA VAL A 84 5.41 -3.67 0.13
C VAL A 84 5.86 -2.22 -0.06
N LEU A 85 4.90 -1.28 -0.17
CA LEU A 85 5.16 0.10 -0.60
C LEU A 85 5.22 1.10 0.56
N ASN A 86 4.62 0.75 1.69
CA ASN A 86 4.55 1.60 2.87
C ASN A 86 5.82 1.45 3.71
N ALA A 87 6.44 2.57 4.07
CA ALA A 87 7.63 2.62 4.91
C ALA A 87 7.48 3.72 5.97
N ALA A 88 6.33 3.73 6.66
CA ALA A 88 5.92 4.76 7.61
C ALA A 88 6.00 6.19 7.05
N MET A 89 7.04 6.95 7.41
CA MET A 89 7.29 8.31 6.90
C MET A 89 7.92 8.34 5.50
N LEU A 90 8.50 7.22 5.07
CA LEU A 90 9.18 7.07 3.80
C LEU A 90 8.24 6.47 2.75
N TYR A 91 8.39 6.93 1.51
CA TYR A 91 7.76 6.33 0.35
C TYR A 91 8.61 6.66 -0.88
N TRP A 92 8.48 5.87 -1.94
CA TRP A 92 9.20 6.12 -3.20
C TRP A 92 8.22 6.19 -4.38
N PRO A 93 8.17 7.30 -5.11
CA PRO A 93 7.35 7.40 -6.32
C PRO A 93 7.80 6.40 -7.38
N MET A 94 6.92 5.47 -7.76
CA MET A 94 7.11 4.53 -8.87
C MET A 94 5.98 4.72 -9.87
N PRO A 95 6.23 5.37 -11.03
CA PRO A 95 5.16 5.81 -11.94
C PRO A 95 4.42 4.65 -12.64
N ASN A 96 5.02 3.46 -12.67
CA ASN A 96 4.43 2.24 -13.23
C ASN A 96 4.00 1.22 -12.17
N ALA A 97 3.94 1.61 -10.88
CA ALA A 97 3.48 0.74 -9.81
C ALA A 97 2.02 1.05 -9.41
N LEU A 98 1.19 0.02 -9.31
CA LEU A 98 -0.19 0.10 -8.86
C LEU A 98 -0.29 -0.36 -7.41
N TYR A 99 -0.81 0.53 -6.56
CA TYR A 99 -1.01 0.33 -5.13
C TYR A 99 -2.36 -0.34 -4.86
N VAL A 100 -2.39 -1.66 -4.73
CA VAL A 100 -3.62 -2.47 -4.66
C VAL A 100 -3.73 -3.15 -3.30
N GLU A 101 -4.84 -2.90 -2.62
CA GLU A 101 -5.13 -3.50 -1.31
C GLU A 101 -5.23 -5.05 -1.42
N GLY A 102 -4.84 -5.79 -0.37
CA GLY A 102 -4.67 -7.24 -0.43
C GLY A 102 -5.94 -8.01 -0.83
N TYR A 103 -7.10 -7.67 -0.26
CA TYR A 103 -8.37 -8.28 -0.65
C TYR A 103 -8.74 -7.90 -2.08
N ALA A 104 -8.52 -6.64 -2.49
CA ALA A 104 -8.73 -6.24 -3.89
C ALA A 104 -7.82 -7.02 -4.85
N LEU A 105 -6.58 -7.32 -4.45
CA LEU A 105 -5.64 -8.11 -5.23
C LEU A 105 -6.14 -9.56 -5.41
N ASP A 106 -6.71 -10.16 -4.37
CA ASP A 106 -7.35 -11.49 -4.47
C ASP A 106 -8.53 -11.46 -5.45
N ARG A 107 -9.43 -10.48 -5.31
CA ARG A 107 -10.58 -10.32 -6.23
C ARG A 107 -10.14 -10.04 -7.66
N PHE A 108 -9.04 -9.30 -7.85
CA PHE A 108 -8.41 -9.09 -9.14
C PHE A 108 -7.86 -10.40 -9.71
N ALA A 109 -7.11 -11.18 -8.93
CA ALA A 109 -6.53 -12.45 -9.35
C ALA A 109 -7.58 -13.50 -9.76
N GLU A 110 -8.72 -13.55 -9.06
CA GLU A 110 -9.90 -14.34 -9.45
C GLU A 110 -10.53 -13.89 -10.79
N GLY A 111 -10.10 -12.73 -11.30
CA GLY A 111 -10.72 -12.03 -12.40
C GLY A 111 -12.10 -11.47 -12.04
N SER A 112 -12.47 -11.41 -10.76
CA SER A 112 -13.74 -10.85 -10.32
C SER A 112 -13.75 -9.33 -10.49
N TRP A 113 -12.60 -8.69 -10.28
CA TRP A 113 -12.39 -7.24 -10.43
C TRP A 113 -11.31 -6.95 -11.49
N GLY A 114 -11.42 -5.79 -12.13
CA GLY A 114 -10.36 -5.16 -12.91
C GLY A 114 -9.79 -3.95 -12.17
N LEU A 115 -8.58 -3.54 -12.54
CA LEU A 115 -7.91 -2.36 -11.99
C LEU A 115 -7.96 -1.23 -13.02
N MET A 116 -8.48 -0.08 -12.63
CA MET A 116 -8.52 1.13 -13.46
C MET A 116 -7.49 2.13 -12.93
N PRO A 117 -6.33 2.29 -13.59
CA PRO A 117 -5.37 3.32 -13.23
C PRO A 117 -6.02 4.71 -13.24
N VAL A 118 -5.61 5.55 -12.31
CA VAL A 118 -6.11 6.93 -12.18
C VAL A 118 -4.98 7.93 -12.25
N HIS A 119 -5.29 9.15 -12.66
CA HIS A 119 -4.32 10.24 -12.56
C HIS A 119 -4.14 10.71 -11.12
N GLN A 120 -5.24 10.80 -10.37
CA GLN A 120 -5.26 11.24 -8.98
C GLN A 120 -6.59 10.88 -8.32
N ASN A 121 -6.55 10.34 -7.11
CA ASN A 121 -7.72 10.10 -6.25
C ASN A 121 -8.09 11.32 -5.42
N ARG A 122 -9.23 11.25 -4.74
CA ARG A 122 -9.66 12.16 -3.67
C ARG A 122 -9.67 11.34 -2.38
N VAL A 123 -8.66 11.52 -1.55
CA VAL A 123 -8.43 10.69 -0.36
C VAL A 123 -9.19 11.26 0.83
N GLY A 124 -10.07 10.45 1.41
CA GLY A 124 -10.75 10.72 2.68
C GLY A 124 -10.05 10.05 3.85
N LEU A 125 -10.05 10.68 5.02
CA LEU A 125 -9.39 10.17 6.23
C LEU A 125 -10.42 9.77 7.30
N VAL A 126 -10.42 8.51 7.72
CA VAL A 126 -11.19 8.06 8.89
C VAL A 126 -10.25 7.97 10.08
N LEU A 127 -10.57 8.70 11.14
CA LEU A 127 -9.84 8.66 12.41
C LEU A 127 -10.67 7.91 13.44
N ASP A 128 -10.08 6.92 14.10
CA ASP A 128 -10.70 6.26 15.23
C ASP A 128 -10.90 7.25 16.40
N SER A 129 -12.11 7.29 16.95
CA SER A 129 -12.44 8.08 18.16
C SER A 129 -11.68 7.62 19.39
N GLY A 130 -11.16 6.39 19.39
CA GLY A 130 -10.24 5.89 20.43
C GLY A 130 -8.88 6.58 20.46
N ILE A 131 -8.48 7.29 19.39
CA ILE A 131 -7.19 7.99 19.33
C ILE A 131 -7.21 9.18 20.30
N GLU A 132 -6.19 9.27 21.14
CA GLU A 132 -5.94 10.36 22.07
C GLU A 132 -5.77 11.69 21.32
N GLU A 133 -6.15 12.80 21.95
CA GLU A 133 -6.20 14.10 21.29
C GLU A 133 -4.86 14.53 20.68
N GLU A 134 -3.74 14.30 21.38
CA GLU A 134 -2.41 14.63 20.86
C GLU A 134 -2.07 13.80 19.62
N LEU A 135 -2.26 12.48 19.66
CA LEU A 135 -2.01 11.60 18.52
C LEU A 135 -2.92 11.97 17.34
N ARG A 136 -4.18 12.30 17.60
CA ARG A 136 -5.12 12.75 16.57
C ARG A 136 -4.64 14.02 15.88
N VAL A 137 -4.17 15.01 16.64
CA VAL A 137 -3.61 16.25 16.09
C VAL A 137 -2.39 15.95 15.22
N ARG A 138 -1.50 15.02 15.64
CA ARG A 138 -0.34 14.62 14.83
C ARG A 138 -0.76 14.02 13.48
N HIS A 139 -1.79 13.18 13.43
CA HIS A 139 -2.32 12.64 12.17
C HIS A 139 -2.95 13.72 11.28
N LEU A 140 -3.67 14.68 11.86
CA LEU A 140 -4.20 15.83 11.12
C LEU A 140 -3.08 16.73 10.56
N GLN A 141 -2.00 16.93 11.32
CA GLN A 141 -0.81 17.65 10.85
C GLN A 141 -0.14 16.93 9.68
N VAL A 142 -0.12 15.59 9.67
CA VAL A 142 0.37 14.84 8.51
C VAL A 142 -0.52 15.04 7.29
N ALA A 143 -1.84 15.04 7.44
CA ALA A 143 -2.75 15.36 6.33
C ALA A 143 -2.49 16.78 5.80
N ASP A 144 -2.30 17.77 6.66
CA ASP A 144 -1.97 19.14 6.27
C ASP A 144 -0.60 19.24 5.58
N ALA A 145 0.42 18.57 6.10
CA ALA A 145 1.76 18.53 5.52
C ALA A 145 1.77 17.81 4.16
N ALA A 146 1.04 16.71 4.03
CA ALA A 146 0.88 15.97 2.76
C ALA A 146 0.24 16.85 1.69
N ARG A 147 -0.79 17.64 2.04
CA ARG A 147 -1.39 18.62 1.12
C ARG A 147 -0.40 19.72 0.74
N ALA A 148 0.26 20.32 1.72
CA ALA A 148 1.08 21.51 1.52
C ALA A 148 2.44 21.21 0.84
N SER A 149 3.09 20.11 1.21
CA SER A 149 4.46 19.80 0.79
C SER A 149 4.52 18.82 -0.37
N LEU A 150 3.59 17.86 -0.42
CA LEU A 150 3.58 16.80 -1.41
C LEU A 150 2.50 16.99 -2.50
N GLY A 151 1.58 17.94 -2.29
CA GLY A 151 0.47 18.17 -3.20
C GLY A 151 -0.56 17.05 -3.22
N LEU A 152 -0.63 16.23 -2.15
CA LEU A 152 -1.53 15.08 -2.11
C LEU A 152 -2.99 15.49 -1.92
N PRO A 153 -3.93 14.79 -2.57
CA PRO A 153 -5.35 15.17 -2.67
C PRO A 153 -6.17 14.71 -1.46
N VAL A 154 -5.73 15.06 -0.25
CA VAL A 154 -6.47 14.75 0.99
C VAL A 154 -7.57 15.80 1.17
N VAL A 155 -8.84 15.38 1.14
CA VAL A 155 -9.97 16.33 0.99
C VAL A 155 -10.78 16.56 2.26
N GLU A 156 -11.03 15.53 3.06
CA GLU A 156 -11.84 15.62 4.27
C GLU A 156 -11.51 14.47 5.24
N TYR A 157 -11.81 14.67 6.52
CA TYR A 157 -11.73 13.61 7.52
C TYR A 157 -13.05 13.46 8.30
N VAL A 158 -13.25 12.28 8.87
CA VAL A 158 -14.32 11.99 9.83
C VAL A 158 -13.73 11.24 11.01
N VAL A 159 -14.38 11.37 12.17
CA VAL A 159 -14.06 10.57 13.35
C VAL A 159 -15.13 9.51 13.53
N THR A 160 -14.75 8.26 13.85
CA THR A 160 -15.70 7.19 14.14
C THR A 160 -16.60 7.56 15.33
N ASP A 161 -17.83 7.03 15.40
CA ASP A 161 -18.76 7.37 16.49
C ASP A 161 -18.49 6.58 17.78
N THR A 162 -17.81 5.44 17.64
CA THR A 162 -17.41 4.52 18.70
C THR A 162 -15.96 4.09 18.46
N PRO A 163 -15.12 3.98 19.50
CA PRO A 163 -13.74 3.50 19.36
C PRO A 163 -13.70 2.13 18.69
N LEU A 164 -12.75 1.88 17.79
CA LEU A 164 -12.70 0.60 17.06
C LEU A 164 -12.36 -0.59 17.97
N GLN A 165 -11.60 -0.33 19.05
CA GLN A 165 -11.07 -1.34 19.97
C GLN A 165 -10.37 -2.47 19.21
N VAL A 166 -9.19 -2.15 18.69
CA VAL A 166 -8.33 -3.07 17.94
C VAL A 166 -7.76 -4.11 18.91
N GLU A 167 -7.95 -5.39 18.58
CA GLU A 167 -7.36 -6.53 19.27
C GLU A 167 -6.46 -7.28 18.27
N LYS A 168 -5.28 -7.70 18.69
CA LYS A 168 -4.26 -8.35 17.85
C LYS A 168 -3.61 -9.52 18.58
N TRP A 169 -3.21 -10.54 17.85
CA TRP A 169 -2.55 -11.74 18.39
C TRP A 169 -1.80 -12.49 17.29
N ILE A 170 -0.88 -13.38 17.68
CA ILE A 170 -0.28 -14.39 16.79
C ILE A 170 -1.21 -15.62 16.75
N ASP A 171 -1.53 -16.09 15.55
CA ASP A 171 -2.23 -17.36 15.40
C ASP A 171 -1.30 -18.52 15.83
N PRO A 172 -1.67 -19.31 16.84
CA PRO A 172 -0.79 -20.36 17.37
C PRO A 172 -0.60 -21.55 16.41
N LYS A 173 -1.37 -21.65 15.34
CA LYS A 173 -1.26 -22.72 14.34
C LYS A 173 -0.36 -22.32 13.18
N SER A 174 -0.57 -21.12 12.63
CA SER A 174 0.19 -20.65 11.46
C SER A 174 1.37 -19.73 11.82
N GLY A 175 1.42 -19.20 13.04
CA GLY A 175 2.45 -18.25 13.46
C GLY A 175 2.26 -16.83 12.92
N GLN A 176 1.29 -16.58 12.04
CA GLN A 176 1.06 -15.26 11.46
C GLN A 176 0.40 -14.30 12.47
N SER A 177 0.64 -13.00 12.33
CA SER A 177 -0.14 -12.00 13.06
C SER A 177 -1.55 -11.85 12.48
N THR A 178 -2.53 -11.65 13.36
CA THR A 178 -3.93 -11.44 12.99
C THR A 178 -4.64 -10.63 14.08
N GLY A 179 -5.91 -10.34 13.88
CA GLY A 179 -6.67 -9.61 14.87
C GLY A 179 -8.12 -9.33 14.47
N ARG A 180 -8.75 -8.43 15.23
CA ARG A 180 -10.10 -7.93 14.94
C ARG A 180 -10.30 -6.52 15.46
N ILE A 181 -11.33 -5.86 14.96
CA ILE A 181 -11.91 -4.68 15.59
C ILE A 181 -13.26 -5.04 16.19
N LYS A 182 -13.57 -4.48 17.35
CA LYS A 182 -14.79 -4.81 18.09
C LYS A 182 -16.02 -4.08 17.55
N HIS A 183 -15.82 -2.92 16.93
CA HIS A 183 -16.87 -2.05 16.41
C HIS A 183 -16.72 -1.79 14.89
N PRO A 184 -16.79 -2.83 14.03
CA PRO A 184 -16.64 -2.67 12.58
C PRO A 184 -17.75 -1.81 11.96
N ASP A 185 -18.94 -1.83 12.53
CA ASP A 185 -20.07 -1.01 12.11
C ASP A 185 -19.81 0.50 12.25
N SER A 186 -19.07 0.90 13.29
CA SER A 186 -18.61 2.28 13.51
C SER A 186 -17.69 2.76 12.37
N LEU A 187 -16.75 1.90 11.95
CA LEU A 187 -15.88 2.15 10.80
C LEU A 187 -16.69 2.32 9.51
N LEU A 188 -17.59 1.37 9.22
CA LEU A 188 -18.39 1.40 7.99
C LEU A 188 -19.29 2.65 7.93
N ARG A 189 -19.93 3.04 9.05
CA ARG A 189 -20.71 4.29 9.12
C ARG A 189 -19.86 5.52 8.83
N ALA A 190 -18.64 5.59 9.38
CA ALA A 190 -17.73 6.69 9.16
C ALA A 190 -17.32 6.81 7.67
N VAL A 191 -16.91 5.69 7.06
CA VAL A 191 -16.58 5.65 5.62
C VAL A 191 -17.78 6.07 4.77
N GLN A 192 -18.95 5.50 5.04
CA GLN A 192 -20.18 5.82 4.32
C GLN A 192 -20.53 7.32 4.41
N ALA A 193 -20.27 7.95 5.56
CA ALA A 193 -20.51 9.38 5.77
C ALA A 193 -19.54 10.25 4.96
N LEU A 194 -18.27 9.86 4.82
CA LEU A 194 -17.29 10.53 3.95
C LEU A 194 -17.69 10.43 2.48
N LEU A 195 -18.02 9.22 2.01
CA LEU A 195 -18.41 8.99 0.61
C LEU A 195 -19.59 9.87 0.20
N LYS A 196 -20.60 9.99 1.07
CA LYS A 196 -21.81 10.80 0.82
C LYS A 196 -21.55 12.31 0.80
N ARG A 197 -20.62 12.80 1.62
CA ARG A 197 -20.43 14.25 1.82
C ARG A 197 -19.32 14.86 0.97
N SER A 198 -18.25 14.11 0.66
CA SER A 198 -16.99 14.67 0.15
C SER A 198 -16.62 14.20 -1.26
N GLN A 199 -17.37 13.25 -1.83
CA GLN A 199 -17.02 12.57 -3.09
C GLN A 199 -15.58 12.04 -3.06
N VAL A 200 -15.18 11.45 -1.94
CA VAL A 200 -13.90 10.72 -1.84
C VAL A 200 -14.02 9.43 -2.64
N ASN A 201 -12.92 8.97 -3.22
CA ASN A 201 -12.86 7.70 -3.95
C ASN A 201 -11.67 6.83 -3.51
N ALA A 202 -10.99 7.22 -2.43
CA ALA A 202 -10.00 6.40 -1.73
C ALA A 202 -10.05 6.75 -0.24
N ILE A 203 -9.79 5.77 0.64
CA ILE A 203 -9.91 5.93 2.09
C ILE A 203 -8.60 5.56 2.78
N ALA A 204 -8.09 6.46 3.61
CA ALA A 204 -7.10 6.14 4.63
C ALA A 204 -7.81 5.94 5.97
N VAL A 205 -7.59 4.80 6.63
CA VAL A 205 -8.11 4.55 7.98
C VAL A 205 -6.96 4.62 8.98
N VAL A 206 -7.17 5.37 10.05
CA VAL A 206 -6.27 5.42 11.20
C VAL A 206 -6.97 4.81 12.40
N GLY A 207 -6.57 3.61 12.80
CA GLY A 207 -7.06 2.92 13.99
C GLY A 207 -6.19 3.19 15.21
N ARG A 208 -6.77 3.28 16.43
CA ARG A 208 -5.98 3.27 17.67
C ARG A 208 -5.66 1.82 18.04
N PHE A 209 -4.39 1.51 18.16
CA PHE A 209 -3.89 0.19 18.57
C PHE A 209 -3.46 0.29 20.02
N THR A 210 -3.79 -0.68 20.88
CA THR A 210 -3.29 -0.65 22.27
C THR A 210 -1.78 -0.80 22.32
N ASP A 211 -1.16 -0.14 23.31
CA ASP A 211 0.30 -0.19 23.57
C ASP A 211 0.68 -1.37 24.50
N ASP A 212 -0.27 -2.26 24.80
CA ASP A 212 -0.15 -3.37 25.77
C ASP A 212 0.59 -4.61 25.21
N ASP A 213 1.51 -4.40 24.26
CA ASP A 213 2.23 -5.50 23.63
C ASP A 213 3.16 -6.21 24.62
N ASP A 214 3.38 -7.51 24.39
CA ASP A 214 4.48 -8.19 25.05
C ASP A 214 5.77 -7.46 24.65
N VAL A 215 6.48 -6.97 25.66
CA VAL A 215 7.71 -6.19 25.49
C VAL A 215 8.72 -7.01 24.68
N GLN A 216 8.73 -8.33 24.85
CA GLN A 216 9.63 -9.23 24.14
C GLN A 216 9.32 -9.30 22.65
N ASP A 217 8.05 -9.51 22.27
CA ASP A 217 7.65 -9.60 20.85
C ASP A 217 7.92 -8.29 20.11
N THR A 218 7.63 -7.16 20.76
CA THR A 218 7.91 -5.82 20.22
C THR A 218 9.41 -5.60 20.03
N ASP A 219 10.23 -6.04 20.99
CA ASP A 219 11.68 -5.93 20.92
C ASP A 219 12.27 -6.82 19.83
N ASP A 220 11.77 -8.05 19.67
CA ASP A 220 12.26 -8.99 18.67
C ASP A 220 11.94 -8.51 17.26
N TYR A 221 10.73 -7.98 17.02
CA TYR A 221 10.40 -7.29 15.77
C TYR A 221 11.36 -6.11 15.53
N ARG A 222 11.54 -5.21 16.50
CA ARG A 222 12.44 -4.05 16.35
C ARG A 222 13.90 -4.45 16.09
N LYS A 223 14.33 -5.62 16.54
CA LYS A 223 15.67 -6.21 16.29
C LYS A 223 15.75 -7.03 15.00
N GLY A 224 14.69 -7.14 14.23
CA GLY A 224 14.69 -7.85 12.95
C GLY A 224 14.58 -9.38 13.08
N MET A 225 14.06 -9.86 14.21
CA MET A 225 13.92 -11.29 14.53
C MET A 225 12.45 -11.74 14.69
N GLY A 226 11.52 -10.80 14.78
CA GLY A 226 10.11 -11.06 15.09
C GLY A 226 9.17 -10.76 13.92
N ILE A 227 7.89 -10.97 14.19
CA ILE A 227 6.79 -10.69 13.26
C ILE A 227 6.13 -9.38 13.68
N ASP A 228 5.71 -8.58 12.71
CA ASP A 228 4.87 -7.42 12.98
C ASP A 228 3.50 -7.86 13.52
N LEU A 229 3.25 -7.61 14.81
CA LEU A 229 1.97 -7.90 15.48
C LEU A 229 0.80 -7.04 14.98
N LEU A 230 1.08 -5.88 14.41
CA LEU A 230 0.07 -4.93 13.96
C LEU A 230 -0.47 -5.32 12.58
N ALA A 231 0.45 -5.72 11.69
CA ALA A 231 0.23 -6.02 10.30
C ALA A 231 -1.09 -6.78 10.01
N GLY A 232 -1.32 -7.90 10.71
CA GLY A 232 -2.50 -8.73 10.47
C GLY A 232 -3.83 -8.01 10.67
N VAL A 233 -3.96 -7.20 11.72
CA VAL A 233 -5.22 -6.46 11.96
C VAL A 233 -5.34 -5.20 11.10
N GLU A 234 -4.23 -4.61 10.66
CA GLU A 234 -4.26 -3.55 9.65
C GLU A 234 -4.90 -4.05 8.34
N ALA A 235 -4.52 -5.26 7.91
CA ALA A 235 -5.12 -5.92 6.76
C ALA A 235 -6.62 -6.17 6.99
N VAL A 236 -7.03 -6.65 8.17
CA VAL A 236 -8.45 -6.83 8.51
C VAL A 236 -9.26 -5.52 8.37
N ILE A 237 -8.68 -4.39 8.78
CA ILE A 237 -9.33 -3.08 8.72
C ILE A 237 -9.50 -2.63 7.26
N SER A 238 -8.45 -2.69 6.44
CA SER A 238 -8.55 -2.29 5.03
C SER A 238 -9.43 -3.25 4.23
N HIS A 239 -9.30 -4.56 4.44
CA HIS A 239 -10.14 -5.59 3.81
C HIS A 239 -11.63 -5.32 4.03
N LEU A 240 -12.02 -4.98 5.27
CA LEU A 240 -13.41 -4.69 5.60
C LEU A 240 -13.97 -3.52 4.76
N VAL A 241 -13.20 -2.43 4.63
CA VAL A 241 -13.60 -1.24 3.87
C VAL A 241 -13.64 -1.54 2.36
N VAL A 242 -12.60 -2.18 1.83
CA VAL A 242 -12.53 -2.54 0.40
C VAL A 242 -13.67 -3.49 0.03
N LYS A 243 -13.94 -4.49 0.86
CA LYS A 243 -15.00 -5.47 0.62
C LYS A 243 -16.38 -4.82 0.58
N GLU A 244 -16.66 -3.91 1.50
CA GLU A 244 -17.98 -3.25 1.59
C GLU A 244 -18.17 -2.19 0.50
N PHE A 245 -17.16 -1.34 0.27
CA PHE A 245 -17.32 -0.13 -0.56
C PHE A 245 -16.67 -0.23 -1.94
N GLN A 246 -15.83 -1.23 -2.20
CA GLN A 246 -15.20 -1.48 -3.51
C GLN A 246 -14.36 -0.30 -4.03
N ILE A 247 -13.73 0.43 -3.11
CA ILE A 247 -12.82 1.54 -3.39
C ILE A 247 -11.46 1.29 -2.73
N PRO A 248 -10.38 1.89 -3.23
CA PRO A 248 -9.07 1.80 -2.59
C PRO A 248 -9.09 2.20 -1.13
N CYS A 249 -8.52 1.34 -0.29
CA CYS A 249 -8.33 1.62 1.12
C CYS A 249 -6.94 1.17 1.57
N ALA A 250 -6.36 1.90 2.51
CA ALA A 250 -5.19 1.47 3.24
C ALA A 250 -5.25 2.00 4.67
N HIS A 251 -4.42 1.42 5.52
CA HIS A 251 -4.46 1.63 6.96
C HIS A 251 -3.12 2.19 7.45
N ALA A 252 -3.17 2.99 8.51
CA ALA A 252 -2.01 3.38 9.32
C ALA A 252 -2.38 3.25 10.82
N PRO A 253 -1.53 2.66 11.68
CA PRO A 253 -1.83 2.58 13.09
C PRO A 253 -1.54 3.94 13.76
N ALA A 254 -2.37 4.29 14.73
CA ALA A 254 -2.05 5.30 15.75
C ALA A 254 -1.52 4.58 16.99
N LEU A 255 -0.26 4.84 17.30
CA LEU A 255 0.48 4.27 18.42
C LEU A 255 1.13 5.38 19.24
N SER A 256 1.33 5.10 20.52
CA SER A 256 2.24 5.92 21.31
C SER A 256 3.68 5.72 20.82
N PRO A 257 4.51 6.78 20.76
CA PRO A 257 5.91 6.62 20.39
C PRO A 257 6.63 5.72 21.40
N LEU A 258 7.38 4.75 20.90
CA LEU A 258 8.20 3.88 21.73
C LEU A 258 9.44 4.64 22.25
N PRO A 259 10.05 4.20 23.37
CA PRO A 259 11.35 4.69 23.78
C PRO A 259 12.41 4.44 22.71
N LEU A 260 13.35 5.37 22.58
CA LEU A 260 14.50 5.26 21.68
C LEU A 260 15.26 3.94 21.92
N SER A 261 15.51 3.20 20.85
CA SER A 261 16.31 1.97 20.87
C SER A 261 17.64 2.17 20.11
N PRO A 262 18.80 2.10 20.79
CA PRO A 262 20.11 2.19 20.12
C PRO A 262 20.46 1.00 19.23
N SER A 263 19.81 -0.17 19.44
CA SER A 263 20.14 -1.42 18.77
C SER A 263 19.04 -1.85 17.78
N LEU A 264 18.49 -0.88 17.04
CA LEU A 264 17.42 -1.10 16.08
C LEU A 264 17.94 -1.78 14.80
N CYS A 265 17.15 -2.71 14.26
CA CYS A 265 17.43 -3.27 12.94
C CYS A 265 17.22 -2.21 11.85
N PRO A 266 18.10 -2.11 10.84
CA PRO A 266 17.87 -1.21 9.71
C PRO A 266 16.53 -1.43 8.99
N LYS A 267 15.97 -2.65 9.03
CA LYS A 267 14.69 -2.99 8.39
C LYS A 267 13.48 -2.37 9.07
N SER A 268 13.51 -2.18 10.40
CA SER A 268 12.44 -1.55 11.18
C SER A 268 12.65 -0.05 11.40
N ALA A 269 13.80 0.49 10.98
CA ALA A 269 14.20 1.86 11.26
C ALA A 269 13.29 2.95 10.68
N ALA A 270 12.55 2.64 9.61
CA ALA A 270 11.62 3.58 9.01
C ALA A 270 10.51 4.03 9.99
N GLU A 271 10.13 3.14 10.92
CA GLU A 271 9.05 3.35 11.88
C GLU A 271 9.42 4.34 12.99
N GLU A 272 10.71 4.59 13.23
CA GLU A 272 11.20 5.56 14.24
C GLU A 272 11.29 6.99 13.71
N LEU A 273 11.17 7.20 12.38
CA LEU A 273 11.46 8.49 11.75
C LEU A 273 10.36 9.55 11.95
N GLY A 274 9.25 9.19 12.59
CA GLY A 274 8.16 10.11 12.86
C GLY A 274 7.13 9.56 13.82
N TYR A 275 6.08 10.33 14.05
CA TYR A 275 5.06 10.00 15.03
C TYR A 275 3.87 9.23 14.46
N THR A 276 3.85 9.00 13.15
CA THR A 276 2.73 8.36 12.45
C THR A 276 3.25 7.55 11.26
N PHE A 277 2.47 6.58 10.82
CA PHE A 277 2.75 5.76 9.63
C PHE A 277 2.00 6.28 8.38
N LEU A 278 1.25 7.38 8.55
CA LEU A 278 0.28 7.86 7.58
C LEU A 278 0.85 8.44 6.25
N PRO A 279 2.07 9.03 6.17
CA PRO A 279 2.50 9.67 4.92
C PRO A 279 2.57 8.72 3.72
N CYS A 280 3.15 7.53 3.89
CA CYS A 280 3.26 6.55 2.81
C CYS A 280 1.89 6.05 2.33
N VAL A 281 0.94 5.89 3.25
CA VAL A 281 -0.45 5.53 2.96
C VAL A 281 -1.13 6.58 2.10
N LEU A 282 -0.99 7.86 2.47
CA LEU A 282 -1.56 8.97 1.68
C LEU A 282 -0.92 9.06 0.29
N ALA A 283 0.40 8.85 0.21
CA ALA A 283 1.12 8.85 -1.06
C ALA A 283 0.66 7.70 -1.97
N GLY A 284 0.55 6.47 -1.45
CA GLY A 284 0.07 5.31 -2.19
C GLY A 284 -1.38 5.47 -2.67
N LEU A 285 -2.28 5.84 -1.76
CA LEU A 285 -3.70 6.04 -2.07
C LEU A 285 -3.95 7.18 -3.06
N SER A 286 -3.04 8.15 -3.16
CA SER A 286 -3.22 9.26 -4.11
C SER A 286 -3.33 8.80 -5.57
N ASN A 287 -2.73 7.65 -5.92
CA ASN A 287 -2.74 7.10 -7.28
C ASN A 287 -3.16 5.61 -7.34
N ALA A 288 -3.68 5.05 -6.24
CA ALA A 288 -4.19 3.68 -6.21
C ALA A 288 -5.28 3.49 -7.29
N PRO A 289 -5.25 2.40 -8.09
CA PRO A 289 -6.23 2.18 -9.13
C PRO A 289 -7.63 1.96 -8.53
N GLN A 290 -8.67 2.40 -9.23
CA GLN A 290 -10.05 2.10 -8.87
C GLN A 290 -10.41 0.67 -9.26
N TYR A 291 -11.37 0.07 -8.56
CA TYR A 291 -11.78 -1.32 -8.78
C TYR A 291 -13.02 -1.37 -9.67
N LEU A 292 -12.94 -2.12 -10.77
CA LEU A 292 -14.07 -2.35 -11.67
C LEU A 292 -14.64 -3.74 -11.45
N VAL A 293 -15.86 -3.83 -10.94
CA VAL A 293 -16.54 -5.12 -10.74
C VAL A 293 -17.19 -5.55 -12.06
N LYS A 294 -17.00 -6.82 -12.43
CA LYS A 294 -17.27 -7.52 -13.72
C LYS A 294 -18.56 -7.25 -14.53
N ASN A 295 -19.42 -6.32 -14.13
CA ASN A 295 -20.57 -5.87 -14.91
C ASN A 295 -20.24 -4.76 -15.93
N SER A 296 -18.98 -4.29 -15.98
CA SER A 296 -18.51 -3.20 -16.85
C SER A 296 -17.34 -3.64 -17.75
N GLU A 297 -17.53 -4.71 -18.54
CA GLU A 297 -16.49 -5.34 -19.40
C GLU A 297 -15.99 -4.45 -20.59
N SER A 298 -16.13 -3.13 -20.55
CA SER A 298 -15.79 -2.26 -21.69
C SER A 298 -15.29 -0.88 -21.31
N GLU A 299 -14.48 -0.79 -20.24
CA GLU A 299 -13.74 0.45 -19.97
C GLU A 299 -12.31 0.36 -20.53
N ASN A 300 -12.04 1.14 -21.57
CA ASN A 300 -10.72 1.28 -22.17
C ASN A 300 -9.69 1.67 -21.08
N GLY A 301 -8.58 0.93 -21.00
CA GLY A 301 -7.49 1.20 -20.05
C GLY A 301 -7.56 0.43 -18.74
N CYS A 302 -8.59 -0.40 -18.53
CA CYS A 302 -8.61 -1.35 -17.41
C CYS A 302 -7.59 -2.47 -17.59
N ILE A 303 -6.90 -2.83 -16.51
CA ILE A 303 -6.03 -4.00 -16.40
C ILE A 303 -6.84 -5.15 -15.79
N LEU A 304 -6.78 -6.31 -16.43
CA LEU A 304 -7.45 -7.54 -16.02
C LEU A 304 -6.44 -8.58 -15.53
N ALA A 305 -6.92 -9.58 -14.78
CA ALA A 305 -6.09 -10.70 -14.33
C ALA A 305 -5.37 -11.42 -15.49
N SER A 306 -6.01 -11.47 -16.67
CA SER A 306 -5.44 -12.08 -17.87
C SER A 306 -4.28 -11.30 -18.47
N ASP A 307 -4.07 -10.05 -18.06
CA ASP A 307 -2.97 -9.20 -18.53
C ASP A 307 -1.70 -9.41 -17.70
N VAL A 308 -1.78 -10.15 -16.59
CA VAL A 308 -0.64 -10.49 -15.74
C VAL A 308 0.25 -11.54 -16.41
N ASP A 309 1.54 -11.24 -16.47
CA ASP A 309 2.59 -12.08 -17.04
C ASP A 309 3.33 -12.91 -16.00
N SER A 310 3.55 -12.34 -14.81
CA SER A 310 4.27 -13.02 -13.73
C SER A 310 3.77 -12.62 -12.34
N VAL A 311 3.93 -13.54 -11.39
CA VAL A 311 3.59 -13.36 -9.97
C VAL A 311 4.80 -13.80 -9.15
N ILE A 312 5.28 -12.93 -8.26
CA ILE A 312 6.51 -13.13 -7.46
C ILE A 312 6.14 -13.06 -5.99
N LEU A 313 6.53 -14.07 -5.21
CA LEU A 313 6.18 -14.19 -3.79
C LEU A 313 7.18 -15.05 -2.99
N PRO A 314 7.15 -14.97 -1.64
CA PRO A 314 7.87 -15.89 -0.74
C PRO A 314 7.68 -17.37 -1.09
N VAL A 315 8.72 -18.19 -0.89
CA VAL A 315 8.72 -19.61 -1.25
C VAL A 315 7.69 -20.46 -0.50
N ASP A 316 7.30 -20.03 0.69
CA ASP A 316 6.45 -20.78 1.63
C ASP A 316 5.08 -20.12 1.85
N ALA A 317 4.69 -19.15 1.00
CA ALA A 317 3.45 -18.39 1.12
C ALA A 317 2.45 -18.60 -0.04
N PHE A 318 2.42 -19.79 -0.65
CA PHE A 318 1.56 -20.08 -1.81
C PHE A 318 0.10 -20.41 -1.47
N GLY A 319 -0.26 -20.47 -0.18
CA GLY A 319 -1.60 -20.81 0.29
C GLY A 319 -2.65 -19.70 0.10
N GLY A 320 -2.24 -18.47 -0.24
CA GLY A 320 -3.13 -17.32 -0.39
C GLY A 320 -4.08 -17.41 -1.60
N ASP A 321 -5.30 -16.87 -1.43
CA ASP A 321 -6.38 -16.94 -2.42
C ASP A 321 -5.97 -16.37 -3.80
N GLY A 322 -5.29 -15.22 -3.83
CA GLY A 322 -4.84 -14.61 -5.08
C GLY A 322 -3.83 -15.47 -5.85
N VAL A 323 -2.89 -16.11 -5.16
CA VAL A 323 -1.87 -16.99 -5.77
C VAL A 323 -2.55 -18.21 -6.37
N LEU A 324 -3.43 -18.85 -5.60
CA LEU A 324 -4.20 -20.00 -6.05
C LEU A 324 -5.10 -19.64 -7.24
N ALA A 325 -5.67 -18.43 -7.26
CA ALA A 325 -6.48 -17.94 -8.36
C ALA A 325 -5.65 -17.75 -9.65
N PHE A 326 -4.48 -17.13 -9.56
CA PHE A 326 -3.55 -17.00 -10.69
C PHE A 326 -3.10 -18.38 -11.22
N ALA A 327 -2.72 -19.29 -10.33
CA ALA A 327 -2.28 -20.64 -10.68
C ALA A 327 -3.37 -21.45 -11.42
N ARG A 328 -4.64 -21.18 -11.12
CA ARG A 328 -5.82 -21.85 -11.71
C ARG A 328 -6.40 -21.11 -12.92
N SER A 329 -5.82 -19.97 -13.32
CA SER A 329 -6.31 -19.17 -14.45
C SER A 329 -6.34 -19.98 -15.75
N LYS A 330 -7.50 -19.98 -16.41
CA LYS A 330 -7.72 -20.71 -17.69
C LYS A 330 -7.45 -19.86 -18.93
N ARG A 331 -7.42 -18.53 -18.80
CA ARG A 331 -7.28 -17.61 -19.94
C ARG A 331 -5.81 -17.35 -20.26
N ASN A 332 -5.07 -16.91 -19.24
CA ASN A 332 -3.64 -16.69 -19.30
C ASN A 332 -3.09 -17.05 -17.92
N LYS A 333 -2.20 -18.05 -17.86
CA LYS A 333 -1.57 -18.48 -16.62
C LYS A 333 -0.23 -17.73 -16.52
N PRO A 334 -0.05 -16.83 -15.53
CA PRO A 334 1.21 -16.12 -15.39
C PRO A 334 2.33 -17.08 -14.94
N LEU A 335 3.57 -16.67 -15.20
CA LEU A 335 4.75 -17.30 -14.62
C LEU A 335 4.78 -17.04 -13.11
N ILE A 336 4.65 -18.07 -12.29
CA ILE A 336 4.72 -17.94 -10.83
C ILE A 336 6.15 -18.21 -10.37
N ILE A 337 6.74 -17.28 -9.61
CA ILE A 337 8.14 -17.30 -9.18
C ILE A 337 8.18 -17.34 -7.65
N ALA A 338 8.70 -18.43 -7.11
CA ALA A 338 8.95 -18.60 -5.67
C ALA A 338 10.37 -18.08 -5.34
N VAL A 339 10.47 -17.11 -4.44
CA VAL A 339 11.76 -16.55 -3.99
C VAL A 339 12.27 -17.34 -2.80
N GLU A 340 13.31 -18.16 -3.02
CA GLU A 340 13.80 -19.14 -2.05
C GLU A 340 14.32 -18.50 -0.75
N GLU A 341 15.02 -17.36 -0.84
CA GLU A 341 15.57 -16.67 0.33
C GLU A 341 14.54 -15.82 1.08
N ASN A 342 13.33 -15.67 0.53
CA ASN A 342 12.25 -14.95 1.20
C ASN A 342 11.39 -15.95 1.98
N GLU A 343 11.97 -16.48 3.05
CA GLU A 343 11.29 -17.39 3.99
C GLU A 343 10.36 -16.61 4.93
N THR A 344 9.35 -17.30 5.44
CA THR A 344 8.30 -16.76 6.31
C THR A 344 8.01 -17.77 7.42
N VAL A 345 7.01 -17.48 8.27
CA VAL A 345 6.52 -18.46 9.26
C VAL A 345 5.52 -19.48 8.70
N LEU A 346 5.12 -19.31 7.44
CA LEU A 346 4.21 -20.23 6.77
C LEU A 346 4.96 -21.47 6.24
N ASP A 347 4.21 -22.43 5.74
CA ASP A 347 4.75 -23.70 5.22
C ASP A 347 4.04 -24.12 3.92
N ASP A 348 3.40 -23.17 3.24
CA ASP A 348 2.65 -23.38 2.02
C ASP A 348 3.59 -23.28 0.81
N THR A 349 4.42 -24.30 0.60
CA THR A 349 5.30 -24.35 -0.58
C THR A 349 4.53 -24.72 -1.86
N PRO A 350 5.04 -24.37 -3.07
CA PRO A 350 4.40 -24.70 -4.34
C PRO A 350 3.98 -26.17 -4.45
N ASP A 351 4.86 -27.09 -4.06
CA ASP A 351 4.61 -28.53 -4.09
C ASP A 351 3.48 -28.96 -3.12
N LYS A 352 3.43 -28.34 -1.93
CA LYS A 352 2.41 -28.67 -0.91
C LYS A 352 1.02 -28.24 -1.33
N VAL A 353 0.89 -27.09 -2.00
CA VAL A 353 -0.40 -26.56 -2.45
C VAL A 353 -0.76 -26.96 -3.90
N GLY A 354 0.13 -27.67 -4.59
CA GLY A 354 -0.08 -28.15 -5.96
C GLY A 354 -0.03 -27.02 -7.00
N VAL A 355 0.84 -26.04 -6.79
CA VAL A 355 1.07 -24.92 -7.71
C VAL A 355 2.39 -25.12 -8.45
N GLU A 356 2.35 -25.04 -9.78
CA GLU A 356 3.55 -25.03 -10.62
C GLU A 356 4.21 -23.65 -10.54
N ALA A 357 5.46 -23.60 -10.06
CA ALA A 357 6.22 -22.38 -9.90
C ALA A 357 7.72 -22.59 -10.20
N GLU A 358 8.36 -21.54 -10.69
CA GLU A 358 9.82 -21.47 -10.81
C GLU A 358 10.42 -21.06 -9.47
N VAL A 359 11.10 -21.98 -8.80
CA VAL A 359 11.87 -21.65 -7.59
C VAL A 359 13.18 -20.99 -7.99
N ARG A 360 13.44 -19.80 -7.46
CA ARG A 360 14.63 -19.00 -7.80
C ARG A 360 15.34 -18.53 -6.53
N GLN A 361 16.65 -18.76 -6.52
CA GLN A 361 17.58 -18.12 -5.57
C GLN A 361 17.98 -16.73 -6.07
N CYS A 362 17.74 -15.72 -5.26
CA CYS A 362 18.45 -14.45 -5.26
C CYS A 362 19.90 -14.65 -4.76
N CYS A 363 20.81 -15.10 -5.63
CA CYS A 363 22.24 -15.29 -5.32
C CYS A 363 22.84 -14.24 -4.36
N ASN A 364 22.94 -14.60 -3.07
CA ASN A 364 23.57 -13.93 -1.91
C ASN A 364 23.31 -12.40 -1.68
N PRO A 365 22.78 -12.00 -0.50
CA PRO A 365 22.48 -10.60 -0.13
C PRO A 365 23.66 -9.78 0.42
N THR A 366 24.87 -10.32 0.45
CA THR A 366 26.05 -9.54 0.84
C THR A 366 26.65 -8.82 -0.38
N GLN A 367 26.49 -7.49 -0.40
CA GLN A 367 27.09 -6.50 -1.29
C GLN A 367 26.32 -6.09 -2.57
N SER A 368 25.80 -4.86 -2.50
CA SER A 368 25.74 -3.82 -3.54
C SER A 368 25.08 -4.03 -4.90
N ASN A 369 24.43 -5.15 -5.23
CA ASN A 369 23.66 -5.19 -6.48
C ASN A 369 22.48 -6.16 -6.46
N VAL A 370 21.39 -5.74 -5.81
CA VAL A 370 20.04 -6.29 -6.05
C VAL A 370 19.61 -6.00 -7.50
N LEU A 371 20.09 -4.89 -8.07
CA LEU A 371 19.73 -4.37 -9.40
C LEU A 371 20.25 -5.25 -10.56
N GLU A 372 21.51 -5.70 -10.52
CA GLU A 372 22.07 -6.56 -11.59
C GLU A 372 21.51 -7.99 -11.58
N LYS A 373 20.96 -8.45 -10.44
CA LYS A 373 20.62 -9.87 -10.25
C LYS A 373 19.17 -10.19 -10.58
N MET A 374 18.22 -9.27 -10.32
CA MET A 374 16.84 -9.44 -10.80
C MET A 374 16.72 -9.31 -12.33
N LEU A 375 17.65 -8.63 -13.01
CA LEU A 375 17.76 -8.60 -14.47
C LEU A 375 18.03 -9.98 -15.09
N MET A 376 18.53 -10.97 -14.32
CA MET A 376 18.67 -12.36 -14.77
C MET A 376 17.38 -13.18 -14.64
N ILE A 377 16.38 -12.69 -13.91
CA ILE A 377 15.05 -13.31 -13.81
C ILE A 377 14.13 -12.80 -14.93
N SER A 378 14.42 -11.63 -15.52
CA SER A 378 13.65 -11.03 -16.61
C SER A 378 14.14 -11.36 -18.04
N GLN A 379 15.15 -12.23 -18.18
CA GLN A 379 15.59 -12.80 -19.46
C GLN A 379 15.17 -14.26 -19.53
#